data_AF-A0A0B7BR46-F1
#
_entry.id   AF-A0A0B7BR46-F1
#
_cell.length_a   1.000
_cell.length_b   1.000
_cell.length_c   1.000
_cell.angle_alpha   90.00
_cell.angle_beta   90.00
_cell.angle_gamma   90.00
#
_symmetry.space_group_name_H-M   'P 1'
#
loop_
_entity.id
_entity.type
_entity.pdbx_description
1 polymer ?
#
loop_
_entity_poly.entity_id
_entity_poly.type
_entity_poly.pdbx_seq_one_letter_code
_entity_poly.pdbx_strand_id
1 'polypeptide(L)'
;YTDGSVRRGTRSSWAYSAQRNGRTFHEDCTAFETTTSSMTMEITAASRAVSWVTEKKTTHMIIISDSINVLESGSMGGHHSEI
;
A
#
# COMPACT_ATOMS: atom_id res chain seq x y z
N TYR A 1 -3.83 -5.66 4.83
CA TYR A 1 -4.00 -4.31 5.40
C TYR A 1 -2.76 -3.51 5.08
N THR A 2 -2.92 -2.25 4.69
CA THR A 2 -1.84 -1.30 4.45
C THR A 2 -2.10 -0.04 5.27
N ASP A 3 -1.04 0.61 5.73
CA ASP A 3 -1.11 1.86 6.49
C ASP A 3 0.12 2.73 6.19
N GLY A 4 -0.13 4.03 6.02
CA GLY A 4 0.86 5.06 5.78
C GLY A 4 0.77 6.16 6.83
N SER A 5 1.83 6.35 7.60
CA SER A 5 1.89 7.35 8.68
C SER A 5 2.94 8.43 8.39
N VAL A 6 2.61 9.68 8.72
CA VAL A 6 3.52 10.82 8.55
C VAL A 6 3.55 11.67 9.80
N ARG A 7 4.76 11.93 10.30
CA ARG A 7 5.06 12.95 11.31
C ARG A 7 5.76 14.12 10.63
N ARG A 8 5.04 15.24 10.51
CA ARG A 8 5.52 16.46 9.83
C ARG A 8 6.86 16.93 10.40
N GLY A 9 7.83 17.15 9.52
CA GLY A 9 9.17 17.63 9.87
C GLY A 9 10.03 16.60 10.57
N THR A 10 9.63 15.32 10.62
CA THR A 10 10.37 14.28 11.36
C THR A 10 10.59 13.03 10.53
N ARG A 11 9.52 12.34 10.16
CA ARG A 11 9.61 11.04 9.49
C ARG A 11 8.31 10.65 8.83
N SER A 12 8.39 9.84 7.79
CA SER A 12 7.25 9.12 7.25
C SER A 12 7.50 7.62 7.33
N SER A 13 6.45 6.82 7.39
CA SER A 13 6.56 5.37 7.49
C SER A 13 5.41 4.71 6.77
N TRP A 14 5.66 3.51 6.27
CA TRP A 14 4.65 2.65 5.70
C TRP A 14 4.75 1.27 6.34
N ALA A 15 3.62 0.57 6.40
CA ALA A 15 3.54 -0.81 6.83
C ALA A 15 2.45 -1.54 6.05
N TYR A 16 2.62 -2.85 5.88
CA TYR A 16 1.52 -3.71 5.50
C TYR A 16 1.55 -5.02 6.29
N SER A 17 0.38 -5.63 6.43
CA SER A 17 0.24 -6.99 6.94
C SER A 17 -0.66 -7.82 6.03
N ALA A 18 -0.18 -9.00 5.69
CA ALA A 18 -0.92 -10.01 4.95
C ALA A 18 -1.49 -11.03 5.93
N GLN A 19 -2.80 -11.22 5.86
CA GLN A 19 -3.54 -12.14 6.72
C GLN A 19 -4.25 -13.22 5.90
N ARG A 20 -4.28 -14.44 6.45
CA ARG A 20 -5.05 -15.57 5.92
C ARG A 20 -5.71 -16.29 7.09
N ASN A 21 -7.02 -16.52 7.00
CA ASN A 21 -7.80 -17.18 8.07
C ASN A 21 -7.60 -16.54 9.45
N GLY A 22 -7.61 -15.20 9.51
CA GLY A 22 -7.43 -14.43 10.75
C GLY A 22 -6.02 -14.47 11.35
N ARG A 23 -5.03 -15.04 10.65
CA ARG A 23 -3.62 -15.07 11.07
C ARG A 23 -2.76 -14.22 10.15
N THR A 24 -1.96 -13.34 10.74
CA THR A 24 -0.87 -12.66 10.03
C THR A 24 0.19 -13.70 9.68
N PHE A 25 0.53 -13.79 8.41
CA PHE A 25 1.57 -14.70 7.93
C PHE A 25 2.73 -13.97 7.26
N HIS A 26 2.59 -12.66 7.04
CA HIS A 26 3.68 -11.79 6.67
C HIS A 26 3.34 -10.33 7.00
N GLU A 27 4.37 -9.59 7.33
CA GLU A 27 4.33 -8.16 7.55
C GLU A 27 5.66 -7.57 7.10
N ASP A 28 5.62 -6.33 6.64
CA ASP A 28 6.79 -5.56 6.28
C ASP A 28 6.51 -4.07 6.55
N CYS A 29 7.55 -3.34 6.91
CA CYS A 29 7.46 -1.93 7.21
C CYS A 29 8.82 -1.25 7.04
N THR A 30 8.79 0.06 6.80
CA THR A 30 10.00 0.89 6.81
C THR A 30 9.63 2.33 7.17
N ALA A 31 10.60 3.08 7.67
CA ALA A 31 10.49 4.51 7.91
C ALA A 31 11.57 5.28 7.13
N PHE A 32 11.21 6.48 6.68
CA PHE A 32 12.10 7.44 6.05
C PHE A 32 12.31 8.63 6.99
N GLU A 33 13.56 9.11 7.11
CA GLU A 33 13.92 10.29 7.92
C GLU A 33 13.52 11.62 7.28
N THR A 34 12.85 11.57 6.12
CA THR A 34 12.31 12.73 5.43
C THR A 34 10.79 12.67 5.48
N THR A 35 10.14 13.81 5.66
CA THR A 35 8.67 13.90 5.59
C THR A 35 8.21 13.78 4.13
N THR A 36 7.40 12.77 3.84
CA THR A 36 6.68 12.61 2.57
C THR A 36 5.18 12.85 2.78
N SER A 37 4.37 12.86 1.71
CA SER A 37 2.92 12.89 1.85
C SER A 37 2.39 11.58 2.44
N SER A 38 1.25 11.62 3.14
CA SER A 38 0.58 10.42 3.66
C SER A 38 0.15 9.49 2.53
N MET A 39 -0.36 10.05 1.44
CA MET A 39 -0.71 9.30 0.23
C MET A 39 0.49 8.55 -0.36
N THR A 40 1.68 9.14 -0.36
CA THR A 40 2.90 8.46 -0.81
C THR A 40 3.21 7.23 0.04
N MET A 41 3.03 7.30 1.36
CA MET A 41 3.26 6.16 2.25
C MET A 41 2.25 5.05 2.05
N GLU A 42 0.98 5.40 1.86
CA GLU A 42 -0.06 4.43 1.53
C GLU A 42 0.19 3.71 0.19
N ILE A 43 0.51 4.48 -0.85
CA ILE A 43 0.86 3.91 -2.16
C ILE A 43 2.09 3.01 -2.02
N THR A 44 3.09 3.42 -1.24
CA THR A 44 4.28 2.60 -1.00
C THR A 44 3.92 1.29 -0.29
N ALA A 45 3.10 1.34 0.76
CA ALA A 45 2.61 0.14 1.46
C ALA A 45 1.88 -0.81 0.50
N ALA A 46 0.97 -0.27 -0.33
CA ALA A 46 0.22 -1.05 -1.31
C ALA A 46 1.12 -1.65 -2.39
N SER A 47 2.05 -0.88 -2.96
CA SER A 47 3.01 -1.37 -3.95
C SER A 47 3.89 -2.48 -3.39
N ARG A 48 4.39 -2.34 -2.17
CA ARG A 48 5.19 -3.39 -1.50
C ARG A 48 4.39 -4.67 -1.25
N ALA A 49 3.14 -4.53 -0.82
CA ALA A 49 2.24 -5.67 -0.66
C ALA A 49 1.97 -6.39 -2.00
N VAL A 50 1.70 -5.64 -3.07
CA VAL A 50 1.51 -6.19 -4.43
C VAL A 50 2.77 -6.91 -4.90
N SER A 51 3.95 -6.30 -4.81
CA SER A 51 5.21 -6.92 -5.22
C SER A 51 5.43 -8.26 -4.53
N TRP A 52 5.24 -8.31 -3.21
CA TRP A 52 5.35 -9.54 -2.45
C TRP A 52 4.30 -10.60 -2.83
N VAL A 53 3.08 -10.19 -3.19
CA VAL A 53 2.06 -11.13 -3.69
C VAL A 53 2.38 -11.61 -5.11
N THR A 54 2.94 -10.78 -5.99
CA THR A 54 3.30 -11.17 -7.37
C THR A 54 4.40 -12.23 -7.41
N GLU A 55 5.26 -12.27 -6.39
CA GLU A 55 6.23 -13.35 -6.19
C GLU A 55 5.56 -14.69 -5.78
N LYS A 56 4.28 -14.66 -5.44
CA LYS A 56 3.50 -15.83 -5.02
C LYS A 56 2.48 -16.21 -6.09
N LYS A 57 2.20 -17.51 -6.22
CA LYS A 57 1.15 -18.05 -7.11
C LYS A 57 -0.27 -17.76 -6.58
N THR A 58 -0.51 -16.54 -6.10
CA THR A 58 -1.79 -16.10 -5.55
C THR A 58 -2.63 -15.52 -6.68
N THR A 59 -3.86 -16.03 -6.85
CA THR A 59 -4.76 -15.58 -7.93
C THR A 59 -5.60 -14.36 -7.56
N HIS A 60 -5.87 -14.15 -6.27
CA HIS A 60 -6.72 -13.07 -5.78
C HIS A 60 -6.14 -12.47 -4.51
N MET A 61 -6.15 -11.15 -4.42
CA MET A 61 -5.72 -10.38 -3.25
C MET A 61 -6.75 -9.27 -2.98
N ILE A 62 -7.03 -9.03 -1.70
CA ILE A 62 -7.84 -7.91 -1.25
C ILE A 62 -6.91 -6.99 -0.45
N ILE A 63 -6.74 -5.76 -0.91
CA ILE A 63 -6.05 -4.71 -0.17
C ILE A 63 -7.09 -3.91 0.61
N ILE A 64 -6.83 -3.71 1.89
CA ILE A 64 -7.66 -2.91 2.80
C ILE A 64 -6.77 -1.78 3.30
N SER A 65 -7.15 -0.54 2.99
CA SER A 65 -6.53 0.72 3.44
C SER A 65 -7.64 1.62 3.98
N ASP A 66 -7.32 2.44 4.97
CA ASP A 66 -8.20 3.50 5.50
C ASP A 66 -8.10 4.82 4.71
N SER A 67 -7.20 4.88 3.71
CA SER A 67 -7.02 6.04 2.84
C SER A 67 -7.89 5.95 1.59
N ILE A 68 -8.99 6.72 1.56
CA ILE A 68 -9.96 6.79 0.44
C ILE A 68 -9.25 7.05 -0.90
N ASN A 69 -8.22 7.88 -0.92
CA ASN A 69 -7.52 8.31 -2.13
C ASN A 69 -6.69 7.21 -2.80
N VAL A 70 -6.30 6.16 -2.06
CA VAL A 70 -5.50 5.03 -2.59
C VAL A 70 -6.39 4.07 -3.38
N LEU A 71 -7.67 4.00 -3.03
CA LEU A 71 -8.66 3.19 -3.76
C LEU A 71 -8.98 3.79 -5.13
N GLU A 72 -8.99 5.12 -5.26
CA GLU A 72 -9.25 5.79 -6.56
C GLU A 72 -8.04 5.71 -7.50
N SER A 73 -6.83 5.86 -6.98
CA SER A 73 -5.60 5.84 -7.79
C SER A 73 -5.29 4.47 -8.42
N GLY A 74 -5.77 3.37 -7.81
CA GLY A 74 -5.66 2.02 -8.36
C GLY A 74 -6.67 1.70 -9.48
N SER A 75 -7.73 2.51 -9.63
CA SER A 75 -8.79 2.29 -10.63
C SER A 75 -8.57 3.03 -11.95
N MET A 76 -7.60 3.95 -12.03
CA MET A 76 -7.33 4.77 -13.22
C MET A 76 -6.38 4.13 -14.26
N GLY A 77 -6.20 2.80 -14.23
CA GLY A 77 -5.44 2.06 -15.24
C GLY A 77 -6.23 1.68 -16.51
N GLY A 78 -7.47 2.14 -16.65
CA GLY A 78 -8.34 1.81 -17.79
C GLY A 78 -8.51 2.98 -18.77
N HIS A 79 -7.95 2.81 -19.97
CA HIS A 79 -8.28 3.51 -21.21
C HIS A 79 -8.26 5.05 -21.21
N HIS A 80 -7.13 5.60 -21.69
CA HIS A 80 -7.16 6.85 -22.47
C HIS A 80 -7.05 6.45 -23.95
N SER A 81 -8.19 6.38 -24.62
CA SER A 81 -8.25 6.43 -26.09
C SER A 81 -8.81 7.81 -26.41
N GLU A 82 -7.93 8.73 -26.81
CA GLU A 82 -8.34 9.99 -27.42
C GLU A 82 -8.94 9.71 -28.81
N ILE A 83 -9.98 10.47 -29.10
CA ILE A 83 -10.84 10.44 -30.29
C ILE A 83 -10.13 11.13 -31.45
#